data_AF-A0A0G0K6S8-F1
#
_entry.id   AF-A0A0G0K6S8-F1
#
_cell.length_a   1.000
_cell.length_b   1.000
_cell.length_c   1.000
_cell.angle_alpha   90.00
_cell.angle_beta   90.00
_cell.angle_gamma   90.00
#
_symmetry.space_group_name_H-M   'P 1'
#
loop_
_entity.id
_entity.type
_entity.pdbx_description
1 polymer ?
#
loop_
_entity_poly.entity_id
_entity_poly.type
_entity_poly.pdbx_seq_one_letter_code
_entity_poly.pdbx_strand_id
1 'polypeptide(L)'
;MKKIVIITLSLVFCLSMTACGKKAVQNSAPAPTGGLEVKENNTLLGWLKKGKAIECEVLSPSGRVAIKSKNEAVRMEGIPFFSPDSTGAQPNAANGVLLNANGWTYMWDQETKKGTKINDAELAELSGEEEAADVSKDWNEMVKEWDEAQIGYDCKEAALGDELFSEPTDIEFTDLTEILTGAKNMADEALKNLPIPEAPEDINMDGVTIPEGATQEDIEKLLEEQNSASDMAL
;
A
#
# COMPACT_ATOMS: atom_id res chain seq x y z
N MET A 1 54.01 38.57 -33.92
CA MET A 1 54.39 38.65 -32.50
C MET A 1 54.71 37.24 -32.00
N LYS A 2 55.85 37.11 -31.31
CA LYS A 2 56.46 36.00 -30.51
C LYS A 2 55.49 34.84 -30.15
N LYS A 3 55.84 33.54 -30.22
CA LYS A 3 57.01 32.77 -29.72
C LYS A 3 57.14 31.45 -30.54
N ILE A 4 58.26 31.05 -31.14
CA ILE A 4 59.46 30.36 -30.58
C ILE A 4 59.10 28.98 -29.98
N VAL A 5 59.35 27.85 -30.70
CA VAL A 5 60.47 26.87 -30.52
C VAL A 5 60.07 25.70 -29.57
N ILE A 6 60.42 24.41 -29.64
CA ILE A 6 61.19 23.49 -30.52
C ILE A 6 60.94 22.05 -29.97
N ILE A 7 60.79 21.07 -30.87
CA ILE A 7 61.38 19.70 -30.92
C ILE A 7 61.46 18.83 -29.63
N THR A 8 60.92 17.59 -29.70
CA THR A 8 61.62 16.28 -29.54
C THR A 8 60.59 15.15 -29.60
N LEU A 9 60.41 14.42 -30.71
CA LEU A 9 61.20 13.27 -31.19
C LEU A 9 61.70 12.34 -30.06
N SER A 10 60.92 11.30 -29.76
CA SER A 10 61.42 10.05 -29.18
C SER A 10 60.56 8.91 -29.70
N LEU A 11 61.08 8.29 -30.76
CA LEU A 11 60.59 7.12 -31.44
C LEU A 11 61.46 5.96 -30.95
N VAL A 12 60.94 5.16 -30.02
CA VAL A 12 61.50 3.86 -29.57
C VAL A 12 60.27 2.97 -29.40
N PHE A 13 59.83 2.24 -30.43
CA PHE A 13 60.37 0.95 -30.89
C PHE A 13 60.56 -0.08 -29.76
N CYS A 14 59.44 -0.59 -29.25
CA CYS A 14 59.37 -1.94 -28.69
C CYS A 14 58.35 -2.76 -29.49
N LEU A 15 58.86 -3.40 -30.55
CA LEU A 15 58.24 -4.53 -31.22
C LEU A 15 58.72 -5.82 -30.54
N SER A 16 57.79 -6.53 -29.91
CA SER A 16 57.73 -8.00 -29.83
C SER A 16 56.29 -8.36 -29.49
N MET A 17 55.49 -8.84 -30.45
CA MET A 17 55.23 -10.28 -30.69
C MET A 17 54.89 -11.01 -29.38
N THR A 18 53.77 -11.71 -29.17
CA THR A 18 52.82 -12.42 -30.06
C THR A 18 51.79 -13.05 -29.11
N ALA A 19 50.49 -13.01 -29.39
CA ALA A 19 49.57 -14.15 -29.19
C ALA A 19 48.14 -13.80 -29.64
N CYS A 20 47.60 -14.68 -30.48
CA CYS A 20 46.30 -14.66 -31.14
C CYS A 20 45.09 -14.65 -30.19
N GLY A 21 43.95 -14.12 -30.67
CA GLY A 21 42.67 -14.77 -30.39
C GLY A 21 41.42 -13.89 -30.40
N LYS A 22 40.60 -14.10 -31.44
CA LYS A 22 39.14 -13.87 -31.55
C LYS A 22 38.61 -12.45 -31.78
N LYS A 23 37.95 -12.30 -32.93
CA LYS A 23 36.90 -11.30 -33.19
C LYS A 23 35.75 -11.51 -32.19
N ALA A 24 35.31 -10.44 -31.52
CA ALA A 24 34.00 -10.28 -30.91
C ALA A 24 33.64 -8.79 -31.00
N VAL A 25 32.74 -8.42 -31.93
CA VAL A 25 31.35 -8.06 -31.65
C VAL A 25 31.24 -6.73 -30.89
N GLN A 26 30.76 -5.71 -31.61
CA GLN A 26 30.13 -4.52 -31.06
C GLN A 26 29.07 -4.96 -30.04
N ASN A 27 29.34 -4.77 -28.75
CA ASN A 27 28.29 -4.82 -27.75
C ASN A 27 27.53 -3.50 -27.78
N SER A 28 26.42 -3.53 -28.52
CA SER A 28 25.21 -2.81 -28.12
C SER A 28 24.98 -3.03 -26.62
N ALA A 29 24.60 -1.98 -25.91
CA ALA A 29 24.15 -2.08 -24.52
C ALA A 29 23.14 -3.23 -24.38
N PRO A 30 23.29 -4.14 -23.41
CA PRO A 30 22.27 -5.14 -23.15
C PRO A 30 20.97 -4.41 -22.75
N ALA A 31 19.86 -4.80 -23.36
CA ALA A 31 18.55 -4.58 -22.77
C ALA A 31 18.55 -5.18 -21.33
N PRO A 32 17.82 -4.60 -20.36
CA PRO A 32 17.79 -5.10 -19.00
C PRO A 32 17.02 -6.42 -18.95
N THR A 33 17.71 -7.53 -19.21
CA THR A 33 17.28 -8.90 -18.90
C THR A 33 18.01 -9.38 -17.66
N GLY A 34 17.94 -8.59 -16.59
CA GLY A 34 18.45 -8.93 -15.27
C GLY A 34 17.30 -9.02 -14.28
N GLY A 35 16.62 -10.18 -14.25
CA GLY A 35 15.86 -10.54 -13.05
C GLY A 35 16.87 -10.61 -11.89
N LEU A 36 16.67 -9.81 -10.85
CA LEU A 36 17.49 -9.89 -9.64
C LEU A 36 17.25 -11.28 -9.02
N GLU A 37 18.33 -12.06 -8.92
CA GLU A 37 18.28 -13.42 -8.37
C GLU A 37 18.09 -13.33 -6.85
N VAL A 38 16.86 -13.61 -6.39
CA VAL A 38 16.49 -13.57 -4.97
C VAL A 38 17.16 -14.74 -4.24
N LYS A 39 18.09 -14.46 -3.32
CA LYS A 39 18.64 -15.47 -2.41
C LYS A 39 17.66 -15.69 -1.25
N GLU A 40 17.32 -16.94 -0.97
CA GLU A 40 16.30 -17.41 0.01
C GLU A 40 16.41 -16.82 1.43
N ASN A 41 17.59 -16.32 1.84
CA ASN A 41 17.83 -15.68 3.16
C ASN A 41 17.95 -14.14 3.12
N ASN A 42 17.84 -13.55 1.93
CA ASN A 42 17.89 -12.12 1.65
C ASN A 42 16.53 -11.58 1.20
N THR A 43 15.44 -12.31 1.47
CA THR A 43 14.11 -11.81 1.16
C THR A 43 13.78 -10.60 2.02
N LEU A 44 13.01 -9.64 1.49
CA LEU A 44 12.56 -8.46 2.25
C LEU A 44 11.86 -8.90 3.55
N LEU A 45 10.99 -9.91 3.47
CA LEU A 45 10.34 -10.53 4.62
C LEU A 45 11.35 -11.13 5.63
N GLY A 46 12.39 -11.78 5.13
CA GLY A 46 13.46 -12.36 5.95
C GLY A 46 14.30 -11.32 6.67
N TRP A 47 14.48 -10.13 6.08
CA TRP A 47 15.14 -9.00 6.72
C TRP A 47 14.27 -8.31 7.76
N LEU A 48 12.99 -8.11 7.46
CA LEU A 48 12.01 -7.51 8.38
C LEU A 48 11.88 -8.35 9.66
N LYS A 49 11.75 -9.68 9.52
CA LYS A 49 11.68 -10.61 10.68
C LYS A 49 12.91 -10.58 11.58
N LYS A 50 14.07 -10.13 11.09
CA LYS A 50 15.30 -10.02 11.89
C LYS A 50 15.35 -8.74 12.73
N GLY A 51 14.38 -7.83 12.58
CA GLY A 51 14.31 -6.58 13.34
C GLY A 51 15.48 -5.62 13.06
N LYS A 52 16.19 -5.80 11.95
CA LYS A 52 17.31 -4.94 11.55
C LYS A 52 16.81 -3.79 10.70
N ALA A 53 17.47 -2.65 10.80
CA ALA A 53 17.24 -1.55 9.88
C ALA A 53 17.76 -1.92 8.48
N ILE A 54 16.90 -1.75 7.47
CA ILE A 54 17.18 -2.15 6.09
C ILE A 54 16.79 -1.08 5.09
N GLU A 55 17.52 -1.07 3.98
CA GLU A 55 17.16 -0.35 2.77
C GLU A 55 17.06 -1.36 1.62
N CYS A 56 15.95 -1.33 0.90
CA CYS A 56 15.70 -2.16 -0.26
C CYS A 56 15.34 -1.29 -1.47
N GLU A 57 15.82 -1.70 -2.65
CA GLU A 57 15.36 -1.13 -3.92
C GLU A 57 14.58 -2.18 -4.71
N VAL A 58 13.43 -1.77 -5.24
CA VAL A 58 12.56 -2.60 -6.07
C VAL A 58 12.39 -1.93 -7.43
N LEU A 59 12.55 -2.69 -8.51
CA LEU A 59 12.29 -2.18 -9.86
C LEU A 59 10.87 -2.60 -10.27
N SER A 60 9.96 -1.63 -10.30
CA SER A 60 8.58 -1.82 -10.78
C SER A 60 8.42 -1.31 -12.22
N PRO A 61 7.34 -1.68 -12.93
CA PRO A 61 7.01 -1.06 -14.22
C PRO A 61 6.88 0.46 -14.17
N SER A 62 6.50 1.01 -13.01
CA SER A 62 6.34 2.46 -12.77
C SER A 62 7.65 3.17 -12.42
N GLY A 63 8.74 2.43 -12.21
CA GLY A 63 10.04 2.97 -11.83
C GLY A 63 10.64 2.30 -10.60
N ARG A 64 11.70 2.91 -10.07
CA ARG A 64 12.39 2.44 -8.87
C ARG A 64 11.62 2.87 -7.63
N VAL A 65 11.33 1.91 -6.76
CA VAL A 65 10.77 2.12 -5.42
C VAL A 65 11.87 1.87 -4.39
N ALA A 66 12.10 2.83 -3.50
CA ALA A 66 13.03 2.70 -2.39
C ALA A 66 12.25 2.43 -1.10
N ILE A 67 12.61 1.39 -0.38
CA ILE A 67 11.94 0.94 0.84
C ILE A 67 12.95 1.01 1.97
N LYS A 68 12.60 1.72 3.03
CA LYS A 68 13.39 1.83 4.25
C LYS A 68 12.56 1.30 5.39
N SER A 69 13.11 0.42 6.22
CA SER A 69 12.41 -0.11 7.38
C SER A 69 13.33 -0.18 8.59
N LYS A 70 12.78 0.14 9.76
CA LYS A 70 13.44 0.07 11.05
C LYS A 70 12.40 -0.20 12.13
N ASN A 71 12.62 -1.23 12.94
CA ASN A 71 11.62 -1.73 13.90
C ASN A 71 10.31 -2.08 13.17
N GLU A 72 9.20 -1.51 13.61
CA GLU A 72 7.88 -1.66 12.98
C GLU A 72 7.59 -0.57 11.94
N ALA A 73 8.46 0.43 11.80
CA ALA A 73 8.26 1.52 10.87
C ALA A 73 8.73 1.17 9.46
N VAL A 74 7.96 1.60 8.46
CA VAL A 74 8.24 1.37 7.04
C VAL A 74 8.01 2.66 6.28
N ARG A 75 8.95 3.02 5.41
CA ARG A 75 8.87 4.16 4.50
C ARG A 75 9.14 3.70 3.08
N MET A 76 8.24 4.01 2.16
CA MET A 76 8.41 3.78 0.74
C MET A 76 8.46 5.10 0.00
N GLU A 77 9.41 5.24 -0.92
CA GLU A 77 9.54 6.38 -1.81
C GLU A 77 9.50 5.88 -3.26
N GLY A 78 8.97 6.69 -4.17
CA GLY A 78 8.89 6.31 -5.58
C GLY A 78 7.58 5.61 -5.96
N ILE A 79 6.55 5.72 -5.13
CA ILE A 79 5.23 5.15 -5.43
C ILE A 79 4.37 6.14 -6.22
N PRO A 80 3.43 5.67 -7.06
CA PRO A 80 2.41 6.55 -7.64
C PRO A 80 1.54 7.12 -6.52
N PHE A 81 1.29 8.43 -6.55
CA PHE A 81 0.34 9.09 -5.64
C PHE A 81 -0.69 9.87 -6.45
N PHE A 82 -1.95 9.70 -6.09
CA PHE A 82 -3.07 10.45 -6.67
C PHE A 82 -3.50 11.50 -5.67
N SER A 83 -3.15 12.76 -5.93
CA SER A 83 -3.66 13.86 -5.13
C SER A 83 -5.12 14.13 -5.49
N PRO A 84 -6.05 14.22 -4.51
CA PRO A 84 -7.45 14.55 -4.77
C PRO A 84 -7.61 15.95 -5.38
N ASP A 85 -6.64 16.84 -5.16
CA ASP A 85 -6.59 18.19 -5.74
C ASP A 85 -6.07 18.21 -7.20
N SER A 86 -5.58 17.08 -7.71
CA SER A 86 -5.02 17.01 -9.07
C SER A 86 -6.14 16.93 -10.12
N THR A 87 -6.65 18.09 -10.51
CA THR A 87 -7.63 18.19 -11.60
C THR A 87 -6.95 17.88 -12.93
N GLY A 88 -6.92 16.61 -13.33
CA GLY A 88 -6.55 16.19 -14.69
C GLY A 88 -5.06 15.95 -14.96
N ALA A 89 -4.20 15.93 -13.93
CA ALA A 89 -2.84 15.43 -14.08
C ALA A 89 -2.85 13.89 -14.01
N GLN A 90 -2.22 13.23 -14.99
CA GLN A 90 -1.79 11.84 -14.83
C GLN A 90 -1.03 11.72 -13.50
N PRO A 91 -1.13 10.59 -12.77
CA PRO A 91 -0.31 10.39 -11.57
C PRO A 91 1.13 10.71 -11.93
N ASN A 92 1.76 11.66 -11.23
CA ASN A 92 3.17 11.91 -11.40
C ASN A 92 3.87 10.61 -10.96
N ALA A 93 4.25 9.81 -11.94
CA ALA A 93 4.78 8.49 -11.75
C ALA A 93 6.03 8.61 -10.87
N ALA A 94 5.95 8.05 -9.67
CA ALA A 94 7.03 7.91 -8.69
C ALA A 94 7.44 9.13 -7.83
N ASN A 95 6.56 10.11 -7.58
CA ASN A 95 6.82 11.18 -6.57
C ASN A 95 6.15 10.96 -5.22
N GLY A 96 5.37 9.88 -5.07
CA GLY A 96 4.69 9.53 -3.85
C GLY A 96 5.61 8.95 -2.79
N VAL A 97 5.23 9.19 -1.53
CA VAL A 97 5.82 8.56 -0.35
C VAL A 97 4.70 7.97 0.49
N LEU A 98 4.97 6.79 1.04
CA LEU A 98 4.17 6.18 2.09
C LEU A 98 5.05 6.01 3.33
N LEU A 99 4.51 6.31 4.51
CA LEU A 99 5.14 6.07 5.81
C LEU A 99 4.12 5.43 6.74
N ASN A 100 4.44 4.25 7.25
CA ASN A 100 3.74 3.63 8.36
C ASN A 100 4.63 3.73 9.59
N ALA A 101 4.20 4.48 10.60
CA ALA A 101 4.94 4.66 11.84
C ALA A 101 4.01 5.10 12.98
N ASN A 102 4.27 4.58 14.18
CA ASN A 102 3.59 4.99 15.42
C ASN A 102 2.05 4.88 15.38
N GLY A 103 1.51 3.90 14.65
CA GLY A 103 0.06 3.69 14.47
C GLY A 103 -0.62 4.62 13.45
N TRP A 104 0.18 5.33 12.66
CA TRP A 104 -0.29 6.19 11.59
C TRP A 104 0.25 5.74 10.24
N THR A 105 -0.63 5.78 9.25
CA THR A 105 -0.33 5.66 7.82
C THR A 105 -0.37 7.04 7.19
N TYR A 106 0.77 7.50 6.66
CA TYR A 106 0.91 8.76 5.94
C TYR A 106 1.18 8.48 4.47
N MET A 107 0.51 9.21 3.59
CA MET A 107 0.77 9.17 2.14
C MET A 107 0.83 10.60 1.61
N TRP A 108 1.86 10.96 0.86
CA TRP A 108 1.97 12.30 0.31
C TRP A 108 2.76 12.35 -0.99
N ASP A 109 2.62 13.46 -1.69
CA ASP A 109 3.41 13.79 -2.86
C ASP A 109 4.56 14.74 -2.51
N GLN A 110 5.78 14.38 -2.90
CA GLN A 110 6.97 15.16 -2.54
C GLN A 110 7.02 16.53 -3.21
N GLU A 111 6.37 16.71 -4.36
CA GLU A 111 6.44 17.92 -5.18
C GLU A 111 5.46 18.99 -4.69
N THR A 112 4.21 18.60 -4.50
CA THR A 112 3.11 19.47 -4.06
C THR A 112 3.10 19.69 -2.55
N LYS A 113 3.84 18.87 -1.78
CA LYS A 113 3.91 18.95 -0.31
C LYS A 113 2.55 18.78 0.37
N LYS A 114 1.68 17.98 -0.25
CA LYS A 114 0.35 17.66 0.24
C LYS A 114 0.16 16.16 0.36
N GLY A 115 -0.59 15.75 1.36
CA GLY A 115 -0.86 14.34 1.62
C GLY A 115 -2.09 14.09 2.46
N THR A 116 -2.27 12.82 2.78
CA THR A 116 -3.30 12.31 3.67
C THR A 116 -2.66 11.51 4.79
N LYS A 117 -3.27 11.54 5.97
CA LYS A 117 -2.92 10.66 7.08
C LYS A 117 -4.14 9.94 7.62
N ILE A 118 -3.91 8.75 8.14
CA ILE A 118 -4.91 7.86 8.71
C ILE A 118 -4.34 7.29 10.01
N ASN A 119 -5.12 7.34 11.08
CA ASN A 119 -4.85 6.57 12.30
C ASN A 119 -5.44 5.18 12.15
N ASP A 120 -4.58 4.16 12.17
CA ASP A 120 -4.95 2.78 11.87
C ASP A 120 -5.92 2.20 12.92
N ALA A 121 -5.72 2.56 14.20
CA ALA A 121 -6.57 2.11 15.30
C ALA A 121 -7.98 2.71 15.21
N GLU A 122 -8.07 4.01 14.94
CA GLU A 122 -9.37 4.69 14.80
C GLU A 122 -10.13 4.22 13.55
N LEU A 123 -9.42 3.94 12.44
CA LEU A 123 -10.04 3.39 11.25
C LEU A 123 -10.70 2.03 11.53
N ALA A 124 -10.06 1.18 12.32
CA ALA A 124 -10.60 -0.12 12.74
C ALA A 124 -11.85 0.00 13.61
N GLU A 125 -11.86 0.98 14.52
CA GLU A 125 -13.05 1.28 15.33
C GLU A 125 -14.22 1.74 14.45
N LEU A 126 -13.94 2.52 13.41
CA LEU A 126 -14.96 3.03 12.48
C LEU A 126 -15.54 1.94 11.57
N SER A 127 -14.72 1.00 11.11
CA SER A 127 -15.16 -0.10 10.22
C SER A 127 -15.94 -1.18 10.95
N GLY A 128 -15.81 -1.28 12.28
CA GLY A 128 -16.40 -2.38 13.07
C GLY A 128 -15.75 -3.73 12.81
N GLU A 129 -14.65 -3.75 12.05
CA GLU A 129 -13.83 -4.92 11.77
C GLU A 129 -12.50 -4.77 12.52
N GLU A 130 -12.30 -5.57 13.56
CA GLU A 130 -11.03 -5.67 14.30
C GLU A 130 -9.84 -6.05 13.38
N GLU A 131 -10.12 -6.61 12.20
CA GLU A 131 -9.11 -7.01 11.20
C GLU A 131 -8.73 -5.90 10.20
N ALA A 132 -9.49 -4.80 10.12
CA ALA A 132 -9.17 -3.68 9.22
C ALA A 132 -8.01 -2.79 9.76
N ALA A 133 -7.59 -3.00 11.01
CA ALA A 133 -6.65 -2.17 11.74
C ALA A 133 -5.18 -2.35 11.36
N ASP A 134 -4.85 -3.40 10.64
CA ASP A 134 -3.46 -3.86 10.55
C ASP A 134 -2.94 -3.70 9.12
N VAL A 135 -2.81 -2.44 8.68
CA VAL A 135 -2.09 -2.06 7.46
C VAL A 135 -0.63 -2.59 7.50
N SER A 136 -0.10 -2.87 8.70
CA SER A 136 1.20 -3.54 8.90
C SER A 136 1.17 -5.05 8.56
N LYS A 137 0.06 -5.75 8.81
CA LYS A 137 -0.16 -7.13 8.29
C LYS A 137 -0.22 -7.14 6.78
N ASP A 138 -0.83 -6.13 6.19
CA ASP A 138 -0.97 -5.99 4.74
C ASP A 138 0.40 -5.89 4.04
N TRP A 139 1.40 -5.32 4.71
CA TRP A 139 2.78 -5.28 4.20
C TRP A 139 3.38 -6.67 3.97
N ASN A 140 3.18 -7.60 4.90
CA ASN A 140 3.73 -8.96 4.75
C ASN A 140 3.06 -9.70 3.61
N GLU A 141 1.77 -9.47 3.39
CA GLU A 141 1.01 -10.01 2.27
C GLU A 141 1.48 -9.40 0.94
N MET A 142 1.63 -8.09 0.87
CA MET A 142 2.17 -7.40 -0.30
C MET A 142 3.60 -7.88 -0.66
N VAL A 143 4.47 -8.08 0.34
CA VAL A 143 5.81 -8.63 0.10
C VAL A 143 5.76 -10.07 -0.40
N LYS A 144 4.82 -10.87 0.12
CA LYS A 144 4.59 -12.23 -0.36
C LYS A 144 4.12 -12.24 -1.81
N GLU A 145 3.23 -11.33 -2.20
CA GLU A 145 2.81 -11.16 -3.59
C GLU A 145 4.00 -10.79 -4.50
N TRP A 146 4.93 -9.96 -4.03
CA TRP A 146 6.12 -9.60 -4.78
C TRP A 146 7.07 -10.78 -4.96
N ASP A 147 7.24 -11.59 -3.91
CA ASP A 147 8.01 -12.84 -3.98
C ASP A 147 7.37 -13.82 -4.98
N GLU A 148 6.04 -13.99 -4.94
CA GLU A 148 5.28 -14.83 -5.88
C GLU A 148 5.35 -14.32 -7.32
N ALA A 149 5.32 -13.00 -7.52
CA ALA A 149 5.48 -12.34 -8.81
C ALA A 149 6.93 -12.29 -9.30
N GLN A 150 7.89 -12.83 -8.54
CA GLN A 150 9.32 -12.81 -8.84
C GLN A 150 9.86 -11.40 -9.10
N ILE A 151 9.31 -10.41 -8.39
CA ILE A 151 9.78 -9.03 -8.48
C ILE A 151 11.18 -8.99 -7.87
N GLY A 152 12.13 -8.54 -8.68
CA GLY A 152 13.51 -8.39 -8.23
C GLY A 152 13.65 -7.25 -7.22
N TYR A 153 14.24 -7.55 -6.07
CA TYR A 153 14.63 -6.55 -5.08
C TYR A 153 16.05 -6.78 -4.55
N ASP A 154 16.72 -5.69 -4.17
CA ASP A 154 18.04 -5.71 -3.56
C ASP A 154 17.98 -5.05 -2.19
N CYS A 155 18.19 -5.84 -1.13
CA CYS A 155 18.09 -5.42 0.26
C CYS A 155 19.45 -5.48 0.95
N LYS A 156 19.78 -4.44 1.71
CA LYS A 156 20.98 -4.36 2.55
C LYS A 156 20.65 -3.81 3.93
N GLU A 157 21.44 -4.21 4.92
CA GLU A 157 21.42 -3.56 6.23
C GLU A 157 21.89 -2.11 6.10
N ALA A 158 21.18 -1.20 6.77
CA ALA A 158 21.44 0.24 6.69
C ALA A 158 21.36 0.89 8.07
N ALA A 159 22.18 1.91 8.30
CA ALA A 159 22.06 2.76 9.48
C ALA A 159 21.05 3.87 9.18
N LEU A 160 19.80 3.70 9.63
CA LEU A 160 18.71 4.64 9.40
C LEU A 160 18.44 5.47 10.65
N GLY A 161 18.34 6.79 10.47
CA GLY A 161 17.96 7.73 11.52
C GLY A 161 16.45 7.70 11.79
N ASP A 162 16.05 8.10 13.00
CA ASP A 162 14.64 8.09 13.44
C ASP A 162 13.83 9.19 12.75
N GLU A 163 14.48 10.24 12.28
CA GLU A 163 13.88 11.35 11.53
C GLU A 163 13.23 10.89 10.22
N LEU A 164 13.71 9.79 9.63
CA LEU A 164 13.10 9.22 8.41
C LEU A 164 11.69 8.66 8.65
N PHE A 165 11.41 8.28 9.91
CA PHE A 165 10.17 7.63 10.33
C PHE A 165 9.30 8.54 11.21
N SER A 166 9.62 9.82 11.25
CA SER A 166 8.82 10.85 11.92
C SER A 166 7.87 11.51 10.93
N GLU A 167 6.73 12.02 11.42
CA GLU A 167 5.83 12.84 10.60
C GLU A 167 6.59 14.04 10.02
N PRO A 168 6.58 14.23 8.69
CA PRO A 168 7.31 15.32 8.07
C PRO A 168 6.62 16.67 8.34
N THR A 169 7.38 17.66 8.81
CA THR A 169 6.85 18.98 9.18
C THR A 169 6.62 19.92 8.00
N ASP A 170 7.12 19.55 6.82
CA ASP A 170 7.00 20.33 5.58
C ASP A 170 5.85 19.87 4.68
N ILE A 171 5.01 18.95 5.14
CA ILE A 171 3.88 18.40 4.41
C ILE A 171 2.57 18.83 5.08
N GLU A 172 1.63 19.29 4.27
CA GLU A 172 0.26 19.55 4.69
C GLU A 172 -0.56 18.25 4.57
N PHE A 173 -0.99 17.71 5.71
CA PHE A 173 -1.79 16.48 5.74
C PHE A 173 -3.27 16.77 5.98
N THR A 174 -4.11 16.19 5.14
CA THR A 174 -5.53 16.02 5.42
C THR A 174 -5.71 14.77 6.29
N ASP A 175 -6.34 14.93 7.45
CA ASP A 175 -6.66 13.81 8.33
C ASP A 175 -7.93 13.11 7.84
N LEU A 176 -7.76 11.94 7.22
CA LEU A 176 -8.90 11.17 6.70
C LEU A 176 -9.70 10.52 7.83
N THR A 177 -9.07 10.19 8.95
CA THR A 177 -9.75 9.62 10.11
C THR A 177 -10.74 10.63 10.71
N GLU A 178 -10.35 11.90 10.81
CA GLU A 178 -11.25 12.97 11.26
C GLU A 178 -12.46 13.12 10.31
N ILE A 179 -12.21 13.10 8.99
CA ILE A 179 -13.26 13.21 7.98
C ILE A 179 -14.24 12.03 8.07
N LEU A 180 -13.73 10.79 8.17
CA LEU A 180 -14.55 9.59 8.27
C LEU A 180 -15.37 9.55 9.56
N THR A 181 -14.77 9.96 10.68
CA THR A 181 -15.45 10.09 11.97
C THR A 181 -16.60 11.10 11.88
N GLY A 182 -16.36 12.27 11.28
CA GLY A 182 -17.40 13.26 11.04
C GLY A 182 -18.54 12.74 10.17
N ALA A 183 -18.21 12.03 9.08
CA ALA A 183 -19.19 11.42 8.19
C ALA A 183 -20.05 10.36 8.90
N LYS A 184 -19.44 9.48 9.71
CA LYS A 184 -20.16 8.48 10.51
C LYS A 184 -21.14 9.14 11.48
N ASN A 185 -20.70 10.16 12.20
CA ASN A 185 -21.55 10.87 13.16
C ASN A 185 -22.78 11.51 12.49
N MET A 186 -22.59 12.12 11.32
CA MET A 186 -23.70 12.69 10.54
C MET A 186 -24.67 11.60 10.04
N ALA A 187 -24.16 10.46 9.59
CA ALA A 187 -24.98 9.33 9.17
C ALA A 187 -25.81 8.78 10.34
N ASP A 188 -25.20 8.61 11.51
CA ASP A 188 -25.87 8.14 12.73
C ASP A 188 -26.96 9.12 13.21
N GLU A 189 -26.72 10.43 13.09
CA GLU A 189 -27.73 11.45 13.40
C GLU A 189 -28.88 11.46 12.39
N ALA A 190 -28.59 11.31 11.10
CA ALA A 190 -29.61 11.21 10.07
C ALA A 190 -30.51 9.98 10.28
N LEU A 191 -29.92 8.82 10.61
CA LEU A 191 -30.64 7.59 10.93
C LEU A 191 -31.58 7.75 12.14
N LYS A 192 -31.13 8.44 13.20
CA LYS A 192 -31.98 8.71 14.38
C LYS A 192 -33.18 9.61 14.08
N ASN A 193 -33.08 10.44 13.05
CA ASN A 193 -34.12 11.39 12.64
C ASN A 193 -34.99 10.86 11.50
N LEU A 194 -34.76 9.64 11.01
CA LEU A 194 -35.69 9.01 10.07
C LEU A 194 -37.01 8.74 10.80
N PRO A 195 -38.15 9.16 10.23
CA PRO A 195 -39.43 8.74 10.76
C PRO A 195 -39.47 7.22 10.70
N ILE A 196 -39.62 6.58 11.87
CA ILE A 196 -39.93 5.16 11.94
C ILE A 196 -41.17 5.00 11.07
N PRO A 197 -41.13 4.21 9.97
CA PRO A 197 -42.34 3.95 9.23
C PRO A 197 -43.31 3.35 10.24
N GLU A 198 -44.39 4.08 10.54
CA GLU A 198 -45.47 3.53 11.34
C GLU A 198 -45.80 2.18 10.72
N ALA A 199 -45.67 1.13 11.52
CA ALA A 199 -45.95 -0.22 11.06
C ALA A 199 -47.32 -0.14 10.38
N PRO A 200 -47.46 -0.53 9.10
CA PRO A 200 -48.75 -0.46 8.44
C PRO A 200 -49.75 -1.21 9.32
N GLU A 201 -50.74 -0.48 9.82
CA GLU A 201 -51.88 -1.05 10.51
C GLU A 201 -52.45 -2.12 9.55
N ASP A 202 -52.32 -3.39 9.95
CA ASP A 202 -52.79 -4.57 9.24
C ASP A 202 -52.16 -4.85 7.85
N ILE A 203 -50.93 -5.40 7.83
CA ILE A 203 -50.51 -6.23 6.69
C ILE A 203 -51.25 -7.57 6.79
N ASN A 204 -52.43 -7.64 6.19
CA ASN A 204 -53.09 -8.90 5.91
C ASN A 204 -52.37 -9.59 4.73
N MET A 205 -51.22 -10.21 5.00
CA MET A 205 -50.66 -11.23 4.12
C MET A 205 -51.35 -12.55 4.46
N ASP A 206 -52.29 -12.93 3.59
CA ASP A 206 -52.90 -14.26 3.53
C ASP A 206 -53.45 -14.84 4.85
N GLY A 207 -54.19 -14.03 5.62
CA GLY A 207 -55.06 -14.53 6.69
C GLY A 207 -54.37 -14.89 8.00
N VAL A 208 -53.10 -14.53 8.19
CA VAL A 208 -52.40 -14.66 9.48
C VAL A 208 -52.39 -13.32 10.19
N THR A 209 -53.28 -13.17 11.17
CA THR A 209 -53.27 -11.99 12.05
C THR A 209 -52.16 -12.17 13.09
N ILE A 210 -51.09 -11.38 12.99
CA ILE A 210 -50.04 -11.34 14.03
C ILE A 210 -50.52 -10.40 15.14
N PRO A 211 -50.64 -10.86 16.40
CA PRO A 211 -51.11 -10.03 17.49
C PRO A 211 -50.10 -8.93 17.86
N GLU A 212 -50.63 -7.78 18.25
CA GLU A 212 -49.85 -6.63 18.70
C GLU A 212 -49.01 -7.00 19.95
N GLY A 213 -47.69 -6.80 19.87
CA GLY A 213 -46.74 -7.17 20.94
C GLY A 213 -46.10 -8.56 20.82
N ALA A 214 -46.31 -9.27 19.70
CA ALA A 214 -45.63 -10.54 19.44
C ALA A 214 -44.10 -10.37 19.40
N THR A 215 -43.41 -11.21 20.16
CA THR A 215 -41.95 -11.32 20.11
C THR A 215 -41.50 -12.13 18.89
N GLN A 216 -40.22 -12.07 18.54
CA GLN A 216 -39.67 -12.86 17.44
C GLN A 216 -39.89 -14.37 17.64
N GLU A 217 -39.87 -14.83 18.88
CA GLU A 217 -40.14 -16.22 19.26
C GLU A 217 -41.62 -16.61 19.01
N ASP A 218 -42.56 -15.68 19.22
CA ASP A 218 -43.97 -15.88 18.91
C ASP A 218 -44.22 -16.01 17.40
N ILE A 219 -43.47 -15.26 16.59
CA ILE A 219 -43.55 -15.30 15.12
C ILE A 219 -42.99 -16.62 14.58
N GLU A 220 -41.84 -17.07 15.09
CA GLU A 220 -41.24 -18.36 14.69
C GLU A 220 -42.17 -19.53 15.02
N LYS A 221 -42.81 -19.49 16.19
CA LYS A 221 -43.78 -20.52 16.60
C LYS A 221 -45.03 -20.54 15.70
N LEU A 222 -45.56 -19.38 15.32
CA LEU A 222 -46.71 -19.30 14.40
C LEU A 222 -46.38 -19.85 13.00
N LEU A 223 -45.14 -19.65 12.53
CA LEU A 223 -44.67 -20.21 11.26
C LEU A 223 -44.46 -21.73 11.32
N GLU A 224 -43.97 -22.27 12.43
CA GLU A 224 -43.88 -23.72 12.65
C GLU A 224 -45.27 -24.39 12.67
N GLU A 225 -46.24 -23.77 13.37
CA GLU A 225 -47.61 -24.30 13.45
C GLU A 225 -48.31 -24.30 12.09
N GLN A 226 -48.12 -23.27 11.25
CA GLN A 226 -48.65 -23.25 9.88
C GLN A 226 -48.04 -24.34 8.99
N ASN A 227 -46.72 -24.51 9.03
CA ASN A 227 -46.04 -25.52 8.21
C ASN A 227 -46.46 -26.94 8.63
N SER A 228 -46.64 -27.19 9.92
CA SER A 228 -47.15 -28.48 10.42
C SER A 228 -48.62 -28.75 10.03
N ALA A 229 -49.45 -27.72 9.86
CA ALA A 229 -50.83 -27.88 9.43
C ALA A 229 -50.96 -28.16 7.93
N SER A 230 -50.05 -27.62 7.11
CA SER A 230 -50.00 -27.87 5.67
C SER A 230 -49.62 -29.32 5.33
N ASP A 231 -48.71 -29.92 6.10
CA ASP A 231 -48.27 -31.32 5.91
C ASP A 231 -49.34 -32.37 6.27
N MET A 232 -50.40 -32.00 7.00
CA MET A 232 -51.53 -32.90 7.29
C MET A 232 -52.66 -32.83 6.26
N ALA A 233 -52.58 -31.92 5.27
CA ALA A 233 -53.59 -31.71 4.25
C ALA A 233 -53.27 -32.34 2.87
N LEU A 234 -52.17 -33.12 2.78
CA LEU A 234 -51.75 -33.92 1.61
C LEU A 234 -51.93 -35.43 1.89
#